data_AF-A0A968ZKJ0-F1
#
_entry.id   AF-A0A968ZKJ0-F1
#
_cell.length_a   1.000
_cell.length_b   1.000
_cell.length_c   1.000
_cell.angle_alpha   90.00
_cell.angle_beta   90.00
_cell.angle_gamma   90.00
#
_symmetry.space_group_name_H-M   'P 1'
#
loop_
_entity.id
_entity.type
_entity.pdbx_description
1 polymer ?
#
loop_
_entity_poly.entity_id
_entity_poly.type
_entity_poly.pdbx_seq_one_letter_code
_entity_poly.pdbx_strand_id
1 'polypeptide(L)'
;MEFITVVLSSLLLLISPIGMVIDQVAEDAIRDRVAAVESIDVRVDNGSSLNLLQGRVDRVRIATRGLSPVPGLRIAVAELETDPIDLAFASLRQGEVVLDAPLQGAVRLVLNDADVSRFLASPYVQEQLAMLKIGSLNQAQARERERYKIKNPAIEFWRTIVSSSLWS
;
A
#
# COMPACT_ATOMS: atom_id res chain seq x y z
N MET A 1 -9.98 1.27 1.86
CA MET A 1 -9.70 1.61 0.45
C MET A 1 -9.13 3.03 0.29
N GLU A 2 -9.11 3.88 1.33
CA GLU A 2 -8.75 5.30 1.17
C GLU A 2 -7.25 5.59 1.12
N PHE A 3 -6.38 4.75 1.69
CA PHE A 3 -4.95 5.05 1.77
C PHE A 3 -4.28 5.25 0.40
N ILE A 4 -4.54 4.34 -0.55
CA ILE A 4 -3.98 4.43 -1.90
C ILE A 4 -4.48 5.68 -2.61
N THR A 5 -5.78 5.96 -2.55
CA THR A 5 -6.39 7.17 -3.15
C THR A 5 -5.85 8.44 -2.51
N VAL A 6 -5.68 8.45 -1.19
CA VAL A 6 -5.17 9.61 -0.45
C VAL A 6 -3.72 9.88 -0.83
N VAL A 7 -2.86 8.85 -0.89
CA VAL A 7 -1.46 8.95 -1.35
C VAL A 7 -1.39 9.38 -2.82
N LEU A 8 -2.21 8.79 -3.68
CA LEU A 8 -2.25 9.11 -5.10
C LEU A 8 -2.71 10.56 -5.31
N SER A 9 -3.79 10.99 -4.65
CA SER A 9 -4.29 12.37 -4.74
C SER A 9 -3.27 13.39 -4.22
N SER A 10 -2.50 13.07 -3.17
CA SER A 10 -1.40 13.96 -2.77
C SER A 10 -0.26 14.00 -3.76
N LEU A 11 0.08 12.88 -4.40
CA LEU A 11 1.06 12.84 -5.48
C LEU A 11 0.64 13.73 -6.64
N LEU A 12 -0.65 13.67 -6.98
CA LEU A 12 -1.22 14.31 -8.16
C LEU A 12 -1.46 15.82 -7.96
N LEU A 13 -1.72 16.27 -6.73
CA LEU A 13 -1.81 17.70 -6.38
C LEU A 13 -0.46 18.43 -6.47
N LEU A 14 0.65 17.69 -6.51
CA LEU A 14 2.01 18.23 -6.58
C LEU A 14 2.49 18.43 -8.03
N ILE A 15 1.66 18.08 -9.03
CA ILE A 15 1.89 18.38 -10.44
C ILE A 15 1.50 19.85 -10.71
N SER A 16 2.22 20.76 -10.05
CA SER A 16 2.21 22.17 -10.42
C SER A 16 3.04 22.36 -11.69
N PRO A 17 2.66 23.26 -12.63
CA PRO A 17 3.43 23.55 -13.86
C PRO A 17 4.86 24.09 -13.64
N ILE A 18 5.28 24.28 -12.39
CA ILE A 18 6.51 24.98 -12.04
C ILE A 18 7.62 23.93 -11.89
N GLY A 19 8.32 23.58 -12.98
CA GLY A 19 9.72 23.10 -13.05
C GLY A 19 10.34 22.25 -11.93
N MET A 20 9.54 21.52 -11.14
CA MET A 20 9.97 20.83 -9.92
C MET A 20 10.20 19.34 -10.24
N VAL A 21 11.13 18.72 -9.52
CA VAL A 21 11.39 17.27 -9.63
C VAL A 21 10.19 16.54 -9.03
N ILE A 22 9.22 16.17 -9.87
CA ILE A 22 7.96 15.51 -9.47
C ILE A 22 8.26 14.24 -8.65
N ASP A 23 9.29 13.50 -9.05
CA ASP A 23 9.76 12.29 -8.37
C ASP A 23 10.13 12.55 -6.90
N GLN A 24 10.93 13.59 -6.62
CA GLN A 24 11.37 13.90 -5.25
C GLN A 24 10.20 14.32 -4.36
N VAL A 25 9.31 15.13 -4.92
CA VAL A 25 8.12 15.63 -4.21
C VAL A 25 7.17 14.48 -3.90
N ALA A 26 7.04 13.53 -4.84
CA ALA A 26 6.30 12.29 -4.65
C ALA A 26 6.93 11.40 -3.57
N GLU A 27 8.26 11.25 -3.56
CA GLU A 27 8.99 10.52 -2.52
C GLU A 27 8.75 11.10 -1.13
N ASP A 28 8.87 12.42 -0.99
CA ASP A 28 8.67 13.11 0.29
C ASP A 28 7.22 12.96 0.77
N ALA A 29 6.24 13.12 -0.13
CA ALA A 29 4.82 12.94 0.20
C ALA A 29 4.50 11.51 0.66
N ILE A 30 5.14 10.49 0.08
CA ILE A 30 4.99 9.10 0.53
C ILE A 30 5.66 8.91 1.89
N ARG A 31 6.87 9.45 2.07
CA ARG A 31 7.65 9.36 3.32
C ARG A 31 6.89 9.93 4.51
N ASP A 32 6.20 11.05 4.32
CA ASP A 32 5.43 11.72 5.38
C ASP A 32 4.16 10.98 5.81
N ARG A 33 3.70 10.01 5.01
CA ARG A 33 2.43 9.29 5.22
C ARG A 33 2.58 7.88 5.75
N VAL A 34 3.82 7.41 5.87
CA VAL A 34 4.14 6.06 6.33
C VAL A 34 4.86 6.15 7.68
N ALA A 35 4.71 5.12 8.52
CA ALA A 35 5.32 5.12 9.84
C ALA A 35 6.86 5.06 9.75
N ALA A 36 7.39 4.32 8.77
CA ALA A 36 8.82 4.29 8.48
C ALA A 36 9.06 3.75 7.07
N VAL A 37 10.20 4.08 6.48
CA VAL A 37 10.66 3.55 5.18
C VAL A 37 12.16 3.74 5.02
N GLU A 38 12.87 2.71 4.58
CA GLU A 38 14.33 2.74 4.45
C GLU A 38 14.75 3.43 3.15
N SER A 39 14.14 3.03 2.05
CA SER A 39 14.35 3.67 0.75
C SER A 39 13.04 3.75 -0.02
N ILE A 40 12.89 4.85 -0.76
CA ILE A 40 11.82 5.08 -1.74
C ILE A 40 12.53 5.54 -3.01
N ASP A 41 12.09 5.03 -4.15
CA ASP A 41 12.41 5.52 -5.49
C ASP A 41 11.07 5.71 -6.21
N VAL A 42 10.78 6.93 -6.64
CA VAL A 42 9.60 7.22 -7.46
C VAL A 42 10.05 7.65 -8.84
N ARG A 43 9.39 7.14 -9.87
CA ARG A 43 9.57 7.57 -11.24
C ARG A 43 8.22 7.86 -11.88
N VAL A 44 8.04 9.11 -12.29
CA VAL A 44 6.88 9.55 -13.05
C VAL A 44 7.29 9.75 -14.51
N ASP A 45 6.95 8.79 -15.36
CA ASP A 45 7.23 8.88 -16.78
C ASP A 45 6.12 9.67 -17.47
N ASN A 46 6.50 10.80 -18.07
CA ASN A 46 5.60 11.68 -18.81
C ASN A 46 6.24 11.99 -20.16
N GLY A 47 5.78 11.33 -21.23
CA GLY A 47 6.42 11.36 -22.55
C GLY A 47 6.64 12.78 -23.09
N SER A 48 5.79 13.74 -22.72
CA SER A 48 6.04 15.17 -22.93
C SER A 48 5.59 16.01 -21.73
N SER A 49 6.22 17.15 -21.49
CA SER A 49 5.77 18.14 -20.49
C SER A 49 4.37 18.67 -20.76
N LEU A 50 3.90 18.63 -22.02
CA LEU A 50 2.56 19.03 -22.41
C LEU A 50 1.49 18.04 -21.91
N ASN A 51 1.81 16.74 -21.79
CA ASN A 51 0.89 15.73 -21.25
C ASN A 51 0.55 16.01 -19.79
N LEU A 52 1.56 16.36 -18.98
CA LEU A 52 1.37 16.74 -17.57
C LEU A 52 0.43 17.94 -17.42
N LEU A 53 0.60 18.95 -18.28
CA LEU A 53 -0.27 20.14 -18.29
C LEU A 53 -1.70 19.81 -18.73
N GLN A 54 -1.95 18.65 -19.33
CA GLN A 54 -3.28 18.18 -19.71
C GLN A 54 -3.86 17.19 -18.69
N GLY A 55 -3.16 16.92 -17.58
CA GLY A 55 -3.58 15.94 -16.59
C GLY A 55 -3.29 14.49 -16.98
N ARG A 56 -2.39 14.24 -17.94
CA ARG A 56 -2.00 12.90 -18.36
C ARG A 56 -0.61 12.54 -17.84
N VAL A 57 -0.52 11.38 -17.22
CA VAL A 57 0.73 10.74 -16.78
C VAL A 57 0.82 9.38 -17.47
N ASP A 58 1.93 9.08 -18.14
CA ASP A 58 2.01 7.84 -18.93
C ASP A 58 2.27 6.62 -18.04
N ARG A 59 3.04 6.80 -16.96
CA ARG A 59 3.36 5.73 -16.02
C ARG A 59 3.86 6.27 -14.68
N VAL A 60 3.44 5.66 -13.58
CA VAL A 60 4.04 5.88 -12.27
C VAL A 60 4.64 4.57 -11.78
N ARG A 61 5.91 4.60 -11.39
CA ARG A 61 6.61 3.48 -10.78
C ARG A 61 7.10 3.89 -9.39
N ILE A 62 6.79 3.09 -8.39
CA ILE A 62 7.20 3.30 -7.01
C ILE A 62 7.87 2.02 -6.54
N ALA A 63 9.10 2.13 -6.06
CA ALA A 63 9.83 1.03 -5.44
C ALA A 63 10.26 1.41 -4.03
N THR A 64 9.96 0.54 -3.06
CA THR A 64 10.33 0.78 -1.67
C THR A 64 11.00 -0.44 -1.05
N ARG A 65 11.85 -0.18 -0.06
CA ARG A 65 12.46 -1.20 0.80
C ARG A 65 12.17 -0.88 2.27
N GLY A 66 11.87 -1.93 3.03
CA GLY A 66 11.61 -1.80 4.47
C GLY A 66 10.42 -0.88 4.80
N LEU A 67 9.41 -0.82 3.94
CA LEU A 67 8.23 0.03 4.08
C LEU A 67 7.40 -0.41 5.28
N SER A 68 7.10 0.52 6.18
CA SER A 68 6.20 0.32 7.30
C SER A 68 5.00 1.25 7.17
N PRO A 69 3.89 0.83 6.53
CA PRO A 69 2.74 1.70 6.29
C PRO A 69 2.02 2.06 7.60
N VAL A 70 2.04 1.16 8.58
CA VAL A 70 1.56 1.39 9.93
C VAL A 70 2.60 0.88 10.94
N PRO A 71 2.60 1.39 12.18
CA PRO A 71 3.52 0.91 13.20
C PRO A 71 3.47 -0.61 13.37
N GLY A 72 4.63 -1.25 13.31
CA GLY A 72 4.79 -2.69 13.55
C GLY A 72 4.57 -3.60 12.34
N LEU A 73 3.97 -3.13 11.24
CA LEU A 73 3.90 -3.88 9.98
C LEU A 73 5.06 -3.48 9.10
N ARG A 74 6.00 -4.39 8.85
CA ARG A 74 7.13 -4.15 7.93
C ARG A 74 6.96 -4.99 6.66
N ILE A 75 7.03 -4.31 5.53
CA ILE A 75 7.05 -4.88 4.19
C ILE A 75 8.49 -4.80 3.67
N ALA A 76 9.06 -5.94 3.31
CA ALA A 76 10.46 -6.00 2.87
C ALA A 76 10.66 -5.26 1.54
N VAL A 77 9.73 -5.49 0.61
CA VAL A 77 9.71 -4.84 -0.72
C VAL A 77 8.26 -4.51 -1.06
N ALA A 78 8.00 -3.27 -1.47
CA ALA A 78 6.74 -2.91 -2.13
C ALA A 78 7.05 -2.17 -3.42
N GLU A 79 6.56 -2.72 -4.52
CA GLU A 79 6.67 -2.19 -5.87
C GLU A 79 5.26 -1.94 -6.41
N LEU A 80 5.03 -0.76 -6.97
CA LEU A 80 3.80 -0.39 -7.67
C LEU A 80 4.18 0.12 -9.06
N GLU A 81 3.48 -0.36 -10.07
CA GLU A 81 3.52 0.19 -11.42
C GLU A 81 2.10 0.45 -11.87
N THR A 82 1.85 1.62 -12.45
CA THR A 82 0.54 1.98 -13.02
C THR A 82 0.59 2.02 -14.53
N ASP A 83 -0.54 1.74 -15.15
CA ASP A 83 -0.82 2.10 -16.53
C ASP A 83 -1.00 3.64 -16.65
N PRO A 84 -1.20 4.18 -17.87
CA PRO A 84 -1.47 5.60 -18.05
C PRO A 84 -2.64 6.09 -17.19
N ILE A 85 -2.42 7.24 -16.56
CA ILE A 85 -3.38 7.92 -15.69
C ILE A 85 -3.85 9.17 -16.43
N ASP A 86 -5.13 9.20 -16.78
CA ASP A 86 -5.80 10.39 -17.31
C ASP A 86 -6.65 11.02 -16.20
N LEU A 87 -6.44 12.31 -15.99
CA LEU A 87 -7.13 13.11 -14.98
C LEU A 87 -8.01 14.16 -15.64
N ALA A 88 -9.20 14.37 -15.07
CA ALA A 88 -10.12 15.39 -15.53
C ALA A 88 -9.50 16.78 -15.32
N PHE A 89 -8.96 17.36 -16.38
CA PHE A 89 -8.22 18.63 -16.32
C PHE A 89 -9.03 19.80 -15.75
N ALA A 90 -10.35 19.80 -15.97
CA ALA A 90 -11.25 20.81 -15.42
C ALA A 90 -11.34 20.73 -13.89
N SER A 91 -11.36 19.53 -13.33
CA SER A 91 -11.38 19.27 -11.88
C SER A 91 -10.02 19.54 -11.25
N LEU A 92 -8.92 19.16 -11.92
CA LEU A 92 -7.56 19.42 -11.43
C LEU A 92 -7.29 20.91 -11.20
N ARG A 93 -7.75 21.79 -12.11
CA ARG A 93 -7.62 23.25 -11.95
C ARG A 93 -8.40 23.82 -10.77
N GLN A 94 -9.38 23.08 -10.26
CA GLN A 94 -10.16 23.42 -9.08
C GLN A 94 -9.57 22.79 -7.80
N GLY A 95 -8.44 22.07 -7.91
CA GLY A 95 -7.82 21.33 -6.82
C GLY A 95 -8.45 19.95 -6.57
N GLU A 96 -9.30 19.47 -7.47
CA GLU A 96 -9.93 18.16 -7.37
C GLU A 96 -9.22 17.13 -8.24
N VAL A 97 -8.80 16.02 -7.62
CA VAL A 97 -8.19 14.90 -8.33
C VAL A 97 -9.30 13.94 -8.74
N VAL A 98 -9.69 13.99 -10.01
CA VAL A 98 -10.69 13.12 -10.61
C VAL A 98 -10.04 12.36 -11.76
N LEU A 99 -10.19 11.03 -11.75
CA LEU A 99 -9.69 10.16 -12.81
C LEU A 99 -10.74 10.07 -13.94
N ASP A 100 -10.33 10.28 -15.19
CA ASP A 100 -11.19 10.09 -16.36
C ASP A 100 -11.40 8.60 -16.70
N ALA A 101 -10.48 7.75 -16.24
CA ALA A 101 -10.54 6.30 -16.38
C ALA A 101 -10.13 5.59 -15.07
N PRO A 102 -10.61 4.36 -14.82
CA PRO A 102 -10.17 3.58 -13.66
C PRO A 102 -8.64 3.43 -13.63
N LEU A 103 -8.05 3.66 -12.45
CA LEU A 103 -6.63 3.43 -12.25
C LEU A 103 -6.32 1.94 -12.45
N GLN A 104 -5.42 1.65 -13.39
CA GLN A 104 -4.94 0.31 -13.67
C GLN A 104 -3.46 0.21 -13.31
N GLY A 105 -3.03 -0.96 -12.85
CA GLY A 105 -1.66 -1.17 -12.40
C GLY A 105 -1.45 -2.50 -11.70
N ALA A 106 -0.20 -2.76 -11.34
CA ALA A 106 0.24 -3.95 -10.65
C ALA A 106 0.98 -3.57 -9.37
N VAL A 107 0.77 -4.35 -8.31
CA VAL A 107 1.46 -4.22 -7.03
C VAL A 107 2.15 -5.53 -6.70
N ARG A 108 3.42 -5.45 -6.31
CA ARG A 108 4.18 -6.57 -5.76
C ARG A 108 4.62 -6.25 -4.35
N LEU A 109 4.22 -7.11 -3.41
CA LEU A 109 4.60 -7.02 -2.00
C LEU A 109 5.39 -8.26 -1.62
N VAL A 110 6.50 -8.05 -0.91
CA VAL A 110 7.29 -9.12 -0.29
C VAL A 110 7.24 -8.92 1.21
N LEU A 111 6.66 -9.91 1.90
CA LEU A 111 6.56 -9.97 3.34
C LEU A 111 7.49 -11.08 3.85
N ASN A 112 8.15 -10.83 4.98
CA ASN A 112 8.94 -11.86 5.67
C ASN A 112 8.09 -12.50 6.77
N ASP A 113 8.24 -13.80 6.95
CA ASP A 113 7.55 -14.57 7.99
C ASP A 113 7.74 -13.94 9.37
N ALA A 114 8.98 -13.57 9.73
CA ALA A 114 9.31 -12.96 11.02
C ALA A 114 8.62 -11.61 11.24
N ASP A 115 8.50 -10.78 10.20
CA ASP A 115 7.87 -9.46 10.29
C ASP A 115 6.35 -9.60 10.40
N VAL A 116 5.75 -10.54 9.66
CA VAL A 116 4.33 -10.87 9.75
C VAL A 116 3.99 -11.41 11.13
N SER A 117 4.72 -12.40 11.65
CA SER A 117 4.47 -12.96 12.98
C SER A 117 4.58 -11.91 14.07
N ARG A 118 5.59 -11.03 14.00
CA ARG A 118 5.75 -9.92 14.94
C ARG A 118 4.58 -8.95 14.86
N PHE A 119 4.12 -8.62 13.66
CA PHE A 119 2.97 -7.74 13.48
C PHE A 119 1.68 -8.36 14.01
N LEU A 120 1.44 -9.66 13.79
CA LEU A 120 0.27 -10.36 14.30
C LEU A 120 0.22 -10.38 15.83
N ALA A 121 1.38 -10.50 16.48
CA ALA A 121 1.48 -10.42 17.93
C ALA A 121 1.31 -8.99 18.49
N SER A 122 1.26 -7.95 17.64
CA SER A 122 1.18 -6.56 18.07
C SER A 122 -0.14 -6.22 18.77
N PRO A 123 -0.15 -5.23 19.68
CA PRO A 123 -1.39 -4.74 20.30
C PRO A 123 -2.43 -4.30 19.27
N TYR A 124 -1.98 -3.67 18.18
CA TYR A 124 -2.85 -3.22 17.08
C TYR A 124 -3.65 -4.38 16.49
N VAL A 125 -3.00 -5.50 16.13
CA VAL A 125 -3.70 -6.67 15.59
C VAL A 125 -4.59 -7.32 16.64
N GLN A 126 -4.16 -7.40 17.90
CA GLN A 126 -4.98 -7.96 18.97
C GLN A 126 -6.29 -7.17 19.18
N GLU A 127 -6.24 -5.83 19.10
CA GLU A 127 -7.42 -4.97 19.17
C GLU A 127 -8.36 -5.22 17.99
N GLN A 128 -7.82 -5.28 16.77
CA GLN A 128 -8.62 -5.57 15.56
C GLN A 128 -9.28 -6.96 15.65
N LEU A 129 -8.53 -7.98 16.09
CA LEU A 129 -9.05 -9.34 16.28
C LEU A 129 -10.14 -9.41 17.37
N ALA A 130 -10.03 -8.60 18.43
CA ALA A 130 -11.06 -8.52 19.46
C ALA A 130 -12.39 -7.96 18.91
N MET A 131 -12.32 -7.07 17.91
CA MET A 131 -13.49 -6.48 17.25
C MET A 131 -14.17 -7.44 16.26
N LEU A 132 -13.46 -8.45 15.74
CA LEU A 132 -14.01 -9.41 14.78
C LEU A 132 -15.14 -10.25 15.39
N LYS A 133 -16.38 -10.01 14.95
CA LYS A 133 -17.54 -10.85 15.31
C LYS A 133 -17.47 -12.17 14.55
N ILE A 134 -16.96 -13.22 15.19
CA ILE A 134 -16.92 -14.57 14.63
C ILE A 134 -18.34 -15.16 14.68
N GLY A 135 -19.09 -15.06 13.58
CA GLY A 135 -20.43 -15.67 13.42
C GLY A 135 -21.58 -14.96 14.14
N SER A 136 -22.81 -15.39 13.84
CA SER A 136 -24.02 -15.02 14.59
C SER A 136 -24.02 -15.72 15.95
N LEU A 137 -23.20 -15.21 16.87
CA LEU A 137 -23.14 -15.75 18.22
C LEU A 137 -24.46 -15.43 18.94
N ASN A 138 -25.16 -16.45 19.40
CA ASN A 138 -26.33 -16.25 20.25
C ASN A 138 -25.92 -15.54 21.55
N GLN A 139 -26.84 -14.86 22.24
CA GLN A 139 -26.53 -14.04 23.43
C GLN A 139 -25.78 -14.79 24.56
N ALA A 140 -25.86 -16.13 24.59
CA ALA A 140 -25.06 -16.97 25.49
C ALA A 140 -23.58 -17.02 25.10
N GLN A 141 -23.29 -17.17 23.81
CA GLN A 141 -21.94 -17.24 23.26
C GLN A 141 -21.24 -15.87 23.25
N ALA A 142 -22.02 -14.77 23.13
CA ALA A 142 -21.51 -13.41 23.22
C ALA A 142 -20.90 -13.10 24.60
N ARG A 143 -21.47 -13.64 25.69
CA ARG A 143 -20.93 -13.52 27.06
C ARG A 143 -19.67 -14.38 27.28
N GLU A 144 -19.48 -15.42 26.47
CA GLU A 144 -18.29 -16.27 26.50
C GLU A 144 -17.10 -15.68 25.73
N ARG A 145 -17.32 -14.71 24.83
CA ARG A 145 -16.23 -14.02 24.10
C ARG A 145 -15.25 -13.30 25.03
N GLU A 146 -15.72 -12.81 26.19
CA GLU A 146 -14.83 -12.20 27.19
C GLU A 146 -13.85 -13.22 27.81
N ARG A 147 -14.19 -14.52 27.75
CA ARG A 147 -13.32 -15.62 28.19
C ARG A 147 -12.37 -16.12 27.10
N TYR A 148 -12.76 -16.07 25.83
CA TYR A 148 -11.94 -16.56 24.72
C TYR A 148 -11.16 -15.42 24.06
N LYS A 149 -9.95 -15.15 24.57
CA LYS A 149 -8.97 -14.26 23.92
C LYS A 149 -8.07 -15.10 23.02
N ILE A 150 -7.96 -14.70 21.74
CA ILE A 150 -6.93 -15.25 20.85
C ILE A 150 -5.57 -14.80 21.40
N LYS A 151 -4.80 -15.75 21.92
CA LYS A 151 -3.45 -15.51 22.42
C LYS A 151 -2.44 -15.97 21.37
N ASN A 152 -1.50 -15.08 21.05
CA ASN A 152 -0.35 -15.36 20.18
C ASN A 152 -0.71 -15.86 18.76
N PRO A 153 -1.41 -15.05 17.95
CA PRO A 153 -1.67 -15.40 16.56
C PRO A 153 -0.35 -15.49 15.79
N ALA A 154 -0.11 -16.63 15.14
CA ALA A 154 1.03 -16.86 14.28
C ALA A 154 0.56 -17.47 12.95
N ILE A 155 1.28 -17.13 11.88
CA ILE A 155 1.11 -17.75 10.56
C ILE A 155 2.37 -18.56 10.30
N GLU A 156 2.19 -19.81 9.90
CA GLU A 156 3.25 -20.67 9.40
C GLU A 156 3.06 -20.85 7.89
N PHE A 157 4.06 -20.46 7.11
CA PHE A 157 4.05 -20.66 5.67
C PHE A 157 4.69 -22.01 5.35
N TRP A 158 3.89 -22.98 4.96
CA TRP A 158 4.41 -24.28 4.52
C TRP A 158 5.12 -24.12 3.17
N ARG A 159 6.46 -24.21 3.18
CA ARG A 159 7.24 -24.36 1.95
C ARG A 159 7.28 -25.83 1.57
N THR A 160 6.49 -26.23 0.58
CA THR A 160 6.70 -27.53 -0.07
C THR A 160 8.00 -27.48 -0.84
N ILE A 161 9.06 -28.06 -0.27
CA ILE A 161 10.29 -28.35 -1.01
C ILE A 161 9.97 -29.52 -1.93
N VAL A 162 9.76 -29.24 -3.21
CA VAL A 162 9.77 -30.30 -4.23
C VAL A 162 11.24 -30.73 -4.38
N SER A 163 11.62 -31.78 -3.65
CA SER A 163 12.89 -32.47 -3.84
C SER A 163 12.86 -33.16 -5.20
N SER A 164 13.38 -32.50 -6.24
CA SER A 164 13.65 -33.15 -7.51
C SER A 164 14.90 -34.02 -7.37
N SER A 165 14.76 -35.19 -6.77
CA SER A 165 15.79 -36.21 -6.68
C SER A 165 15.33 -37.49 -7.37
N LEU A 166 15.06 -37.43 -8.68
CA LEU A 166 14.84 -38.63 -9.52
C LEU A 166 15.29 -38.36 -10.96
N TRP A 167 16.60 -38.34 -11.17
CA TRP A 167 17.25 -38.79 -12.41
C TRP A 167 18.60 -39.39 -12.02
N SER A 168 18.63 -40.71 -11.87
CA SER A 168 19.82 -41.56 -11.93
C SER A 168 19.65 -42.49 -13.11
#